data_AF-A0A2J6HDU2-F1
#
_entry.id   AF-A0A2J6HDU2-F1
#
_cell.length_a   1.000
_cell.length_b   1.000
_cell.length_c   1.000
_cell.angle_alpha   90.00
_cell.angle_beta   90.00
_cell.angle_gamma   90.00
#
_symmetry.space_group_name_H-M   'P 1'
#
loop_
_entity.id
_entity.type
_entity.pdbx_description
1 polymer ?
#
loop_
_entity_poly.entity_id
_entity_poly.type
_entity_poly.pdbx_seq_one_letter_code
_entity_poly.pdbx_strand_id
1 'polypeptide(L)'
;MEKKETFKIKRETHTVSQKVKDQLKTFNKIRRTILEAIGEEEMNIPDIAAKIGMSKEDTMYYVMSLVKFNKLQAAGMDDMDEYYYYKIKE
;
A
#
# COMPACT_ATOMS: atom_id res chain seq x y z
N MET A 1 33.04 6.33 33.03
CA MET A 1 32.17 6.03 31.86
C MET A 1 31.09 7.10 31.79
N GLU A 2 31.11 7.93 30.75
CA GLU A 2 30.01 8.86 30.51
C GLU A 2 28.70 8.08 30.32
N LYS A 3 27.65 8.45 31.05
CA LYS A 3 26.32 7.88 30.86
C LYS A 3 25.80 8.34 29.50
N LYS A 4 25.85 7.46 28.50
CA LYS A 4 25.13 7.68 27.23
C LYS A 4 23.63 7.77 27.51
N GLU A 5 22.97 8.74 26.89
CA GLU A 5 21.51 8.88 26.94
C GLU A 5 20.84 7.62 26.38
N THR A 6 19.78 7.16 27.03
CA THR A 6 19.08 5.91 26.67
C THR A 6 18.61 5.89 25.22
N PHE A 7 18.23 7.06 24.64
CA PHE A 7 17.83 7.13 23.24
C PHE A 7 18.98 6.83 22.28
N LYS A 8 20.22 7.26 22.59
CA LYS A 8 21.41 6.98 21.77
C LYS A 8 21.72 5.49 21.79
N ILE A 9 21.68 4.87 22.97
CA ILE A 9 21.89 3.42 23.14
C ILE A 9 20.84 2.63 22.34
N LYS A 10 19.56 3.00 22.45
CA LYS A 10 18.50 2.32 21.69
C LYS A 10 18.66 2.48 20.18
N ARG A 11 19.01 3.68 19.69
CA ARG A 11 19.23 3.92 18.26
C ARG A 11 20.39 3.10 17.69
N GLU A 12 21.48 2.95 18.44
CA GLU A 12 22.66 2.18 18.05
C GLU A 12 22.39 0.66 18.08
N THR A 13 21.60 0.19 19.05
CA THR A 13 21.40 -1.26 19.31
C THR A 13 20.17 -1.85 18.61
N HIS A 14 19.08 -1.09 18.49
CA HIS A 14 17.83 -1.55 17.89
C HIS A 14 17.80 -1.19 16.40
N THR A 15 18.70 -1.82 15.65
CA THR A 15 18.73 -1.66 14.20
C THR A 15 17.59 -2.44 13.54
N VAL A 16 17.00 -1.87 12.50
CA VAL A 16 15.95 -2.54 11.71
C VAL A 16 16.60 -3.56 10.78
N SER A 17 16.08 -4.79 10.77
CA SER A 17 16.59 -5.86 9.90
C SER A 17 16.48 -5.48 8.43
N GLN A 18 17.41 -5.98 7.61
CA GLN A 18 17.40 -5.69 6.16
C GLN A 18 16.10 -6.18 5.50
N LYS A 19 15.59 -7.34 5.93
CA LYS A 19 14.30 -7.89 5.47
C LYS A 19 13.15 -6.89 5.59
N VAL A 20 13.04 -6.19 6.73
CA VAL A 20 11.97 -5.20 6.94
C VAL A 20 12.14 -4.00 6.02
N LYS A 21 13.39 -3.56 5.78
CA LYS A 21 13.69 -2.47 4.84
C LYS A 21 13.29 -2.85 3.41
N ASP A 22 13.60 -4.07 2.99
CA ASP A 22 13.27 -4.56 1.66
C ASP A 22 11.76 -4.71 1.47
N GLN A 23 11.06 -5.23 2.48
CA GLN A 23 9.59 -5.30 2.49
C GLN A 23 8.96 -3.91 2.37
N LEU A 24 9.46 -2.92 3.11
CA LEU A 24 8.98 -1.54 3.00
C LEU A 24 9.23 -0.95 1.60
N LYS A 25 10.38 -1.24 0.99
CA LYS A 25 10.69 -0.81 -0.38
C LYS A 25 9.72 -1.41 -1.39
N THR A 26 9.44 -2.71 -1.27
CA THR A 26 8.47 -3.43 -2.12
C THR A 26 7.07 -2.85 -1.95
N PHE A 27 6.60 -2.68 -0.71
CA PHE A 27 5.31 -2.08 -0.41
C PHE A 27 5.17 -0.68 -1.03
N ASN A 28 6.18 0.19 -0.85
CA ASN A 28 6.17 1.53 -1.41
C ASN A 28 6.14 1.54 -2.94
N LYS A 29 6.86 0.61 -3.59
CA LYS A 29 6.83 0.45 -5.05
C LYS A 29 5.42 0.05 -5.52
N ILE A 30 4.85 -0.99 -4.92
CA ILE A 30 3.52 -1.50 -5.29
C ILE A 30 2.45 -0.43 -5.05
N ARG A 31 2.48 0.23 -3.89
CA ARG A 31 1.59 1.36 -3.59
C ARG A 31 1.64 2.40 -4.71
N ARG A 32 2.84 2.84 -5.10
CA ARG A 32 2.98 3.87 -6.14
C ARG A 32 2.39 3.38 -7.46
N THR A 33 2.70 2.15 -7.86
CA THR A 33 2.16 1.56 -9.10
C THR A 33 0.63 1.47 -9.08
N ILE A 34 0.00 1.13 -7.95
CA ILE A 34 -1.47 1.11 -7.84
C ILE A 34 -2.04 2.53 -7.96
N LEU A 35 -1.47 3.51 -7.26
CA LEU A 35 -1.93 4.91 -7.33
C LEU A 35 -1.78 5.48 -8.75
N GLU A 36 -0.66 5.20 -9.42
CA GLU A 36 -0.43 5.58 -10.82
C GLU A 36 -1.39 4.86 -11.78
N ALA A 37 -1.75 3.61 -11.51
CA ALA A 37 -2.71 2.86 -12.30
C ALA A 37 -4.12 3.45 -12.21
N ILE A 38 -4.55 3.86 -11.02
CA ILE A 38 -5.88 4.47 -10.78
C ILE A 38 -5.91 5.89 -11.37
N GLY A 39 -4.90 6.73 -11.11
CA GLY A 39 -4.85 8.09 -11.62
C GLY A 39 -6.04 8.94 -11.15
N GLU A 40 -6.72 9.59 -12.10
CA GLU A 40 -7.92 10.41 -11.86
C GLU A 40 -9.24 9.61 -12.04
N GLU A 41 -9.16 8.36 -12.48
CA GLU A 41 -10.30 7.50 -12.75
C GLU A 41 -10.63 6.61 -11.54
N GLU A 42 -11.80 5.98 -11.58
CA GLU A 42 -12.20 4.97 -10.61
C GLU A 42 -11.94 3.58 -11.21
N MET A 43 -11.31 2.67 -10.47
CA MET A 43 -11.01 1.32 -10.97
C MET A 43 -11.40 0.24 -9.96
N ASN A 44 -11.87 -0.90 -10.45
CA ASN A 44 -12.12 -2.08 -9.63
C ASN A 44 -10.85 -2.95 -9.52
N ILE A 45 -10.90 -3.97 -8.65
CA ILE A 45 -9.74 -4.86 -8.40
C ILE A 45 -9.29 -5.63 -9.66
N PRO A 46 -10.18 -6.27 -10.45
CA PRO A 46 -9.81 -6.91 -11.70
C PRO A 46 -9.06 -5.99 -12.67
N ASP A 47 -9.52 -4.75 -12.84
CA ASP A 47 -8.94 -3.80 -13.78
C ASP A 47 -7.56 -3.32 -13.32
N ILE A 48 -7.42 -3.03 -12.01
CA ILE A 48 -6.13 -2.69 -11.42
C ILE A 48 -5.14 -3.85 -11.59
N ALA A 49 -5.56 -5.07 -11.27
CA ALA A 49 -4.74 -6.29 -11.36
C ALA A 49 -4.23 -6.51 -12.79
N ALA A 50 -5.12 -6.38 -13.78
CA ALA A 50 -4.78 -6.48 -15.20
C ALA A 50 -3.80 -5.38 -15.64
N LYS A 51 -4.03 -4.13 -15.22
CA LYS A 51 -3.21 -2.97 -15.60
C LYS A 51 -1.79 -3.03 -15.05
N ILE A 52 -1.60 -3.58 -13.84
CA ILE A 52 -0.27 -3.64 -13.18
C ILE A 52 0.40 -5.02 -13.30
N GLY A 53 -0.28 -6.01 -13.89
CA GLY A 53 0.25 -7.37 -14.06
C GLY A 53 0.40 -8.13 -12.73
N MET A 54 -0.56 -7.99 -11.82
CA MET A 54 -0.56 -8.62 -10.50
C MET A 54 -1.76 -9.57 -10.34
N SER A 55 -1.66 -10.56 -9.44
CA SER A 55 -2.81 -11.41 -9.09
C SER A 55 -3.95 -10.58 -8.48
N LYS A 56 -5.20 -11.07 -8.60
CA LYS A 56 -6.35 -10.37 -8.00
C LYS A 56 -6.26 -10.38 -6.47
N GLU A 57 -5.75 -11.46 -5.90
CA GLU A 57 -5.59 -11.68 -4.47
C GLU A 57 -4.57 -10.70 -3.87
N ASP A 58 -3.40 -10.56 -4.50
CA ASP A 58 -2.39 -9.60 -4.05
C ASP A 58 -2.88 -8.17 -4.26
N THR A 59 -3.51 -7.89 -5.40
CA THR A 59 -4.07 -6.57 -5.69
C THR A 59 -5.10 -6.18 -4.64
N MET A 60 -6.01 -7.09 -4.29
CA MET A 60 -7.00 -6.91 -3.24
C MET A 60 -6.33 -6.59 -1.90
N TYR A 61 -5.31 -7.37 -1.49
CA TYR A 61 -4.56 -7.13 -0.26
C TYR A 61 -3.97 -5.71 -0.19
N TYR A 62 -3.33 -5.25 -1.28
CA TYR A 62 -2.74 -3.92 -1.32
C TYR A 62 -3.80 -2.82 -1.38
N VAL A 63 -4.84 -2.95 -2.20
CA VAL A 63 -5.94 -1.97 -2.29
C VAL A 63 -6.60 -1.81 -0.93
N MET A 64 -6.93 -2.90 -0.22
CA MET A 64 -7.50 -2.85 1.13
C MET A 64 -6.56 -2.17 2.13
N SER A 65 -5.26 -2.43 2.03
CA SER A 65 -4.26 -1.76 2.85
C SER A 65 -4.24 -0.24 2.59
N LEU A 66 -4.36 0.18 1.34
CA LEU A 66 -4.42 1.59 0.97
C LEU A 66 -5.72 2.27 1.41
N VAL A 67 -6.84 1.56 1.40
CA VAL A 67 -8.11 2.04 2.01
C VAL A 67 -7.92 2.25 3.52
N LYS A 68 -7.36 1.25 4.22
CA LYS A 68 -7.07 1.32 5.67
C LYS A 68 -6.18 2.52 6.02
N PHE A 69 -5.20 2.86 5.18
CA PHE A 69 -4.29 3.98 5.39
C PHE A 69 -4.75 5.29 4.73
N ASN A 70 -6.04 5.42 4.38
CA ASN A 70 -6.64 6.63 3.81
C ASN A 70 -5.94 7.12 2.54
N LYS A 71 -5.47 6.21 1.69
CA LYS A 71 -4.91 6.52 0.36
C LYS A 71 -5.90 6.28 -0.76
N LEU A 72 -6.81 5.34 -0.56
CA LEU A 72 -7.93 5.08 -1.46
C LEU A 72 -9.24 5.14 -0.68
N GLN A 73 -10.34 5.31 -1.40
CA GLN A 73 -11.70 5.17 -0.89
C GLN A 73 -12.56 4.44 -1.92
N ALA A 74 -13.58 3.71 -1.44
CA ALA A 74 -14.59 3.14 -2.31
C ALA A 74 -15.41 4.26 -2.97
N ALA A 75 -15.73 4.11 -4.24
CA ALA A 75 -16.46 5.09 -5.03
C ALA A 75 -17.85 4.62 -5.49
N GLY A 76 -18.11 3.32 -5.41
CA GLY A 76 -19.38 2.70 -5.78
C GLY A 76 -19.19 1.20 -5.98
N MET A 77 -20.27 0.50 -6.34
CA MET A 77 -20.22 -0.85 -6.89
C MET A 77 -20.56 -0.80 -8.38
N ASP A 78 -20.09 -1.80 -9.13
CA ASP A 78 -20.52 -2.00 -10.52
C ASP A 78 -22.01 -2.36 -10.63
N ASP A 79 -22.56 -2.29 -11.84
CA ASP A 79 -23.98 -2.54 -12.12
C ASP A 79 -24.44 -3.97 -11.74
N MET A 80 -23.49 -4.90 -11.58
CA MET A 80 -23.75 -6.29 -11.21
C MET A 80 -23.50 -6.57 -9.71
N ASP A 81 -23.16 -5.54 -8.93
CA ASP A 81 -22.75 -5.59 -7.53
C ASP A 81 -21.59 -6.60 -7.25
N GLU A 82 -20.75 -6.89 -8.25
CA GLU A 82 -19.65 -7.87 -8.11
C GLU A 82 -18.40 -7.24 -7.52
N TYR A 83 -18.04 -6.04 -7.97
CA TYR A 83 -16.85 -5.33 -7.52
C TYR A 83 -17.14 -3.88 -7.10
N TYR A 84 -16.40 -3.46 -6.09
CA TYR A 84 -16.28 -2.04 -5.74
C TYR A 84 -15.29 -1.34 -6.65
N TYR A 85 -15.62 -0.12 -7.05
CA TYR A 85 -14.69 0.84 -7.62
C TYR A 85 -13.95 1.59 -6.52
N TYR A 86 -12.68 1.89 -6.76
CA TYR A 86 -11.81 2.63 -5.86
C TYR A 86 -11.21 3.84 -6.57
N LYS A 87 -11.09 4.93 -5.81
CA LYS A 87 -10.40 6.15 -6.25
C LYS A 87 -9.42 6.66 -5.20
N ILE A 88 -8.50 7.51 -5.64
CA ILE A 88 -7.58 8.21 -4.74
C ILE A 88 -8.39 9.07 -3.77
N LYS A 89 -8.05 8.97 -2.48
CA LYS A 89 -8.67 9.79 -1.44
C LYS A 89 -8.04 11.18 -1.44
N GLU A 90 -8.88 12.21 -1.53
CA GLU A 90 -8.51 13.63 -1.37
C GLU A 90 -8.00 13.93 0.04
#